data_AF-J9G6N3-F1
#
_entry.id   AF-J9G6N3-F1
#
_cell.length_a   1.000
_cell.length_b   1.000
_cell.length_c   1.000
_cell.angle_alpha   90.00
_cell.angle_beta   90.00
_cell.angle_gamma   90.00
#
_symmetry.space_group_name_H-M   'P 1'
#
loop_
_entity.id
_entity.type
_entity.pdbx_description
1 polymer ?
#
loop_
_entity_poly.entity_id
_entity_poly.type
_entity_poly.pdbx_seq_one_letter_code
_entity_poly.pdbx_strand_id
1 'polypeptide(L)'
;MHLESYGDLLIKAVPDKEGAVNKGLLCGRGKFGFDCSVLGDKLFEPMVRKNGDLVEVDYHEAFVLVAKKAEALAAKYGRDAVAVAISDRYTNEEAYVMKKLADAIGAKTLCF
;
A
#
# COMPACT_ATOMS: atom_id res chain seq x y z
N MET A 1 -16.21 14.49 -5.89
CA MET A 1 -15.84 13.83 -7.16
C MET A 1 -16.61 12.52 -7.20
N HIS A 2 -17.21 12.22 -8.34
CA HIS A 2 -17.95 10.98 -8.55
C HIS A 2 -17.26 10.17 -9.64
N LEU A 3 -17.14 8.87 -9.42
CA LEU A 3 -16.65 7.92 -10.42
C LEU A 3 -17.88 7.23 -11.04
N GLU A 4 -17.97 7.26 -12.36
CA GLU A 4 -18.96 6.49 -13.12
C GLU A 4 -18.32 5.17 -13.54
N SER A 5 -19.06 4.07 -13.34
CA SER A 5 -18.63 2.72 -13.73
C SER A 5 -19.72 2.00 -14.52
N TYR A 6 -19.32 0.99 -15.28
CA TYR A 6 -20.22 0.03 -15.91
C TYR A 6 -19.69 -1.38 -15.65
N GLY A 7 -20.40 -2.13 -14.80
CA GLY A 7 -19.82 -3.32 -14.19
C GLY A 7 -18.55 -2.96 -13.40
N ASP A 8 -17.48 -3.70 -13.65
CA ASP A 8 -16.17 -3.50 -13.00
C ASP A 8 -15.30 -2.43 -13.71
N LEU A 9 -15.76 -1.89 -14.84
CA LEU A 9 -15.00 -0.91 -15.61
C LEU A 9 -15.27 0.51 -15.10
N LEU A 10 -14.22 1.23 -14.71
CA LEU A 10 -14.27 2.67 -14.45
C LEU A 10 -14.29 3.43 -15.77
N ILE A 11 -15.32 4.26 -15.97
CA ILE A 11 -15.53 4.99 -17.23
C ILE A 11 -15.03 6.43 -17.12
N LYS A 12 -15.35 7.11 -16.00
CA LYS A 12 -15.14 8.56 -15.93
C LYS A 12 -15.08 9.11 -14.52
N ALA A 13 -14.20 10.09 -14.32
CA ALA A 13 -14.20 10.98 -13.17
C ALA A 13 -14.98 12.28 -13.46
N VAL A 14 -16.02 12.52 -12.67
CA VAL A 14 -16.86 13.72 -12.73
C VAL A 14 -16.59 14.59 -11.49
N PRO A 15 -16.23 15.88 -11.68
CA PRO A 15 -16.09 16.79 -10.55
C PRO A 15 -17.42 16.98 -9.84
N ASP A 16 -17.36 17.12 -8.52
CA ASP A 16 -18.52 17.59 -7.76
C ASP A 16 -18.55 19.12 -7.82
N LYS A 17 -19.65 19.68 -8.35
CA LYS A 17 -19.84 21.13 -8.53
C LYS A 17 -19.93 21.86 -7.19
N GLU A 18 -20.51 21.22 -6.17
CA GLU A 18 -20.71 21.80 -4.85
C GLU A 18 -19.59 21.41 -3.87
N GLY A 19 -18.53 20.75 -4.36
CA GLY A 19 -17.42 20.29 -3.54
C GLY A 19 -16.71 21.44 -2.82
N ALA A 20 -16.58 21.34 -1.49
CA ALA A 20 -16.05 22.41 -0.63
C ALA A 20 -14.62 22.87 -0.97
N VAL A 21 -13.79 21.96 -1.52
CA VAL A 21 -12.37 22.23 -1.80
C VAL A 21 -12.15 22.77 -3.22
N ASN A 22 -12.75 22.12 -4.22
CA ASN A 22 -12.41 22.32 -5.63
C ASN A 22 -13.58 22.79 -6.52
N LYS A 23 -14.80 22.95 -5.98
CA LYS A 23 -15.96 23.61 -6.62
C LYS A 23 -16.14 23.28 -8.11
N GLY A 24 -16.19 22.00 -8.47
CA GLY A 24 -16.40 21.58 -9.85
C GLY A 24 -15.15 21.41 -10.72
N LEU A 25 -13.93 21.59 -10.17
CA LEU A 25 -12.69 21.51 -10.94
C LEU A 25 -11.88 20.24 -10.66
N LEU A 26 -11.35 19.62 -11.71
CA LEU A 26 -10.35 18.55 -11.64
C LEU A 26 -9.18 18.90 -12.55
N CYS A 27 -7.95 18.62 -12.09
CA CYS A 27 -6.77 18.68 -12.93
C CYS A 27 -6.68 17.44 -13.84
N GLY A 28 -5.75 17.43 -14.81
CA GLY A 28 -5.59 16.29 -15.73
C GLY A 28 -5.43 14.94 -15.02
N ARG A 29 -4.66 14.90 -13.92
CA ARG A 29 -4.50 13.67 -13.10
C ARG A 29 -5.81 13.22 -12.45
N GLY A 30 -6.59 14.14 -11.87
CA GLY A 30 -7.87 13.78 -11.26
C GLY A 30 -8.94 13.42 -12.28
N LYS A 31 -8.84 13.96 -13.50
CA LYS A 31 -9.79 13.70 -14.60
C LYS A 31 -9.54 12.37 -15.30
N PHE A 32 -8.28 11.97 -15.48
CA PHE A 32 -7.90 10.85 -16.34
C PHE A 32 -7.08 9.75 -15.63
N GLY A 33 -6.45 10.03 -14.49
CA GLY A 33 -5.49 9.12 -13.84
C GLY A 33 -6.11 8.05 -12.94
N PHE A 34 -7.31 7.56 -13.26
CA PHE A 34 -7.96 6.45 -12.55
C PHE A 34 -7.69 5.07 -13.20
N ASP A 35 -7.03 5.08 -14.36
CA ASP A 35 -6.53 3.93 -15.12
C ASP A 35 -5.42 3.15 -14.40
N CYS A 36 -4.79 3.72 -13.37
CA CYS A 36 -3.83 3.03 -12.50
C CYS A 36 -4.40 1.76 -11.83
N SER A 37 -5.73 1.62 -11.80
CA SER A 37 -6.42 0.41 -11.35
C SER A 37 -6.24 -0.79 -12.30
N VAL A 38 -5.91 -0.54 -13.58
CA VAL A 38 -5.83 -1.53 -14.67
C VAL A 38 -4.43 -1.50 -15.32
N LEU A 39 -3.38 -1.55 -14.50
CA LEU A 39 -2.00 -1.63 -15.00
C LEU A 39 -1.67 -3.07 -15.40
N GLY A 40 -1.11 -3.24 -16.61
CA GLY A 40 -0.72 -4.56 -17.14
C GLY A 40 0.34 -5.27 -16.29
N ASP A 41 1.26 -4.52 -15.70
CA ASP A 41 2.37 -5.05 -14.89
C ASP A 41 2.08 -5.02 -13.38
N LYS A 42 0.80 -5.06 -13.00
CA LYS A 42 0.42 -5.11 -11.58
C LYS A 42 0.81 -6.47 -10.99
N LEU A 43 1.51 -6.44 -9.87
CA LEU A 43 1.84 -7.65 -9.12
C LEU A 43 0.60 -8.13 -8.37
N PHE A 44 0.25 -9.40 -8.57
CA PHE A 44 -0.89 -10.05 -7.90
C PHE A 44 -0.44 -11.02 -6.80
N GLU A 45 0.75 -11.60 -6.95
CA GLU A 45 1.30 -12.58 -6.02
C GLU A 45 2.51 -12.03 -5.24
N PRO A 46 2.69 -12.43 -3.97
CA PRO A 46 3.91 -12.18 -3.23
C PRO A 46 5.13 -12.76 -3.94
N MET A 47 6.27 -12.07 -3.85
CA MET A 47 7.53 -12.55 -4.44
C MET A 47 8.65 -12.54 -3.40
N VAL A 48 9.48 -13.58 -3.42
CA VAL A 48 10.63 -13.75 -2.54
C VAL A 48 11.91 -13.92 -3.36
N ARG A 49 13.00 -13.31 -2.89
CA ARG A 49 14.31 -13.47 -3.54
C ARG A 49 14.93 -14.82 -3.21
N LYS A 50 15.12 -15.67 -4.22
CA LYS A 50 15.79 -16.98 -4.14
C LYS A 50 16.91 -17.01 -5.19
N ASN A 51 18.16 -17.29 -4.77
CA ASN A 51 19.34 -17.34 -5.65
C ASN A 51 19.59 -16.09 -6.52
N GLY A 52 19.15 -14.92 -6.06
CA GLY A 52 19.34 -13.65 -6.78
C GLY A 52 18.08 -13.17 -7.50
N ASP A 53 17.15 -14.06 -7.83
CA ASP A 53 15.94 -13.75 -8.60
C ASP A 53 14.69 -13.67 -7.71
N LEU A 54 13.69 -12.88 -8.12
CA LEU A 54 12.38 -12.84 -7.48
C LEU A 54 11.52 -13.98 -8.03
N VAL A 55 10.95 -14.77 -7.12
CA VAL A 55 10.10 -15.92 -7.44
C VAL A 55 8.78 -15.75 -6.71
N GLU A 56 7.68 -15.98 -7.41
CA GLU A 56 6.32 -15.98 -6.83
C GLU A 56 6.20 -17.06 -5.74
N VAL A 57 5.52 -16.72 -4.66
CA VAL A 57 5.25 -17.60 -3.51
C VAL A 57 3.85 -17.33 -2.99
N ASP A 58 3.29 -18.27 -2.23
CA ASP A 58 2.03 -18.02 -1.54
C ASP A 58 2.19 -17.04 -0.36
N TYR A 59 1.06 -16.54 0.12
CA TYR A 59 1.01 -15.60 1.24
C TYR A 59 1.56 -16.21 2.55
N HIS A 60 1.38 -17.50 2.79
CA HIS A 60 1.86 -18.15 4.01
C HIS A 60 3.40 -18.17 4.04
N GLU A 61 4.04 -18.59 2.95
CA GLU A 61 5.50 -18.58 2.81
C GLU A 61 6.05 -17.14 2.98
N ALA A 62 5.43 -16.17 2.29
CA ALA A 62 5.85 -14.77 2.36
C ALA A 62 5.79 -14.23 3.80
N PHE A 63 4.66 -14.40 4.50
CA PHE A 63 4.50 -13.90 5.86
C PHE A 63 5.43 -14.59 6.86
N VAL A 64 5.56 -15.92 6.79
CA VAL A 64 6.46 -16.68 7.68
C VAL A 64 7.90 -16.25 7.49
N LEU A 65 8.34 -16.01 6.25
CA LEU A 65 9.69 -15.54 5.97
C LEU A 65 9.94 -14.16 6.58
N VAL A 66 9.03 -13.21 6.37
CA VAL A 66 9.16 -11.83 6.89
C VAL A 66 9.17 -11.84 8.42
N ALA A 67 8.24 -12.56 9.05
CA ALA A 67 8.16 -12.66 10.51
C ALA A 67 9.46 -13.22 11.11
N LYS A 68 9.94 -14.37 10.60
CA LYS A 68 11.19 -15.01 11.07
C LYS A 68 12.38 -14.07 10.94
N LYS A 69 12.50 -13.35 9.82
CA LYS A 69 13.62 -12.42 9.61
C LYS A 69 13.53 -11.21 10.52
N ALA A 70 12.35 -10.62 10.68
CA ALA A 70 12.14 -9.49 11.57
C ALA A 70 12.47 -9.86 13.02
N GLU A 71 11.97 -11.00 13.52
CA GLU A 71 12.26 -11.49 14.88
C GLU A 71 13.75 -11.78 15.07
N ALA A 72 14.40 -12.45 14.12
CA ALA A 72 15.83 -12.75 14.20
C ALA A 72 16.69 -11.47 14.23
N LEU A 73 16.33 -10.46 13.43
CA LEU A 73 17.03 -9.17 13.42
C LEU A 73 16.81 -8.41 14.73
N ALA A 74 15.57 -8.37 15.24
CA ALA A 74 15.24 -7.72 16.50
C ALA A 74 15.95 -8.39 17.69
N ALA A 75 16.03 -9.72 17.70
CA ALA A 75 16.75 -10.47 18.74
C ALA A 75 18.27 -10.23 18.69
N LYS A 76 18.85 -10.11 17.49
CA LYS A 76 20.30 -9.97 17.31
C LYS A 76 20.79 -8.54 17.50
N TYR A 77 20.03 -7.53 17.05
CA TYR A 77 20.47 -6.14 16.98
C TYR A 77 19.62 -5.18 17.80
N GLY A 78 18.63 -5.69 18.54
CA GLY A 78 17.69 -4.90 19.31
C GLY A 78 16.46 -4.49 18.49
N ARG A 79 15.41 -4.05 19.19
CA ARG A 79 14.11 -3.71 18.60
C ARG A 79 14.18 -2.57 17.58
N ASP A 80 15.09 -1.62 17.78
CA ASP A 80 15.30 -0.49 16.87
C ASP A 80 15.91 -0.89 15.51
N ALA A 81 16.32 -2.15 15.34
CA ALA A 81 16.83 -2.67 14.06
C ALA A 81 15.73 -2.98 13.04
N VAL A 82 14.45 -2.95 13.45
CA VAL A 82 13.30 -3.19 12.59
C VAL A 82 12.46 -1.91 12.51
N ALA A 83 12.02 -1.58 11.29
CA ALA A 83 11.16 -0.43 11.05
C ALA A 83 10.02 -0.76 10.07
N VAL A 84 8.92 -0.04 10.23
CA VAL A 84 7.77 -0.06 9.31
C VAL A 84 7.64 1.32 8.68
N ALA A 85 7.64 1.36 7.36
CA ALA A 85 7.38 2.56 6.57
C ALA A 85 5.90 2.62 6.19
N ILE A 86 5.24 3.75 6.46
CA ILE A 86 3.83 3.99 6.14
C ILE A 86 3.76 5.09 5.08
N SER A 87 2.97 4.86 4.02
CA SER A 87 2.76 5.82 2.94
C SER A 87 1.58 6.74 3.24
N ASP A 88 1.72 8.01 2.86
CA ASP A 88 0.67 9.02 2.77
C ASP A 88 -0.48 8.66 1.80
N ARG A 89 -0.28 7.66 0.94
CA ARG A 89 -1.30 7.16 0.00
C ARG A 89 -2.30 6.20 0.63
N TYR A 90 -2.01 5.68 1.82
CA TYR A 90 -2.92 4.82 2.55
C TYR A 90 -4.09 5.61 3.13
N THR A 91 -5.21 4.92 3.32
CA THR A 91 -6.31 5.41 4.14
C THR A 91 -5.86 5.59 5.60
N ASN A 92 -6.60 6.40 6.35
CA ASN A 92 -6.30 6.63 7.77
C ASN A 92 -6.38 5.32 8.57
N GLU A 93 -7.30 4.44 8.20
CA GLU A 93 -7.52 3.13 8.79
C GLU A 93 -6.35 2.18 8.53
N GLU A 94 -5.86 2.10 7.29
CA GLU A 94 -4.68 1.32 6.94
C GLU A 94 -3.43 1.85 7.66
N ALA A 95 -3.21 3.17 7.66
CA ALA A 95 -2.10 3.78 8.40
C ALA A 95 -2.17 3.47 9.90
N TYR A 96 -3.37 3.51 10.48
CA TYR A 96 -3.60 3.17 11.88
C TYR A 96 -3.31 1.70 12.19
N VAL A 97 -3.74 0.77 11.35
CA VAL A 97 -3.46 -0.66 11.50
C VAL A 97 -1.97 -0.94 11.38
N MET A 98 -1.29 -0.32 10.40
CA MET A 98 0.16 -0.46 10.24
C MET A 98 0.93 0.10 11.43
N LYS A 99 0.47 1.21 12.02
CA LYS A 99 1.05 1.76 13.24
C LYS A 99 0.88 0.80 14.42
N LYS A 100 -0.33 0.25 14.62
CA LYS A 100 -0.59 -0.77 15.65
C LYS A 100 0.29 -2.00 15.48
N LEU A 101 0.49 -2.47 14.24
CA LEU A 101 1.39 -3.58 13.95
C LEU A 101 2.83 -3.25 14.36
N ALA A 102 3.33 -2.07 13.96
CA ALA A 102 4.67 -1.63 14.33
C ALA A 102 4.87 -1.58 15.86
N ASP A 103 3.89 -1.04 16.59
CA ASP A 103 3.93 -0.98 18.05
C ASP A 103 3.89 -2.39 18.68
N ALA A 104 3.08 -3.30 18.14
CA ALA A 104 2.97 -4.67 18.63
C ALA A 104 4.28 -5.47 18.48
N ILE A 105 5.02 -5.26 17.39
CA ILE A 105 6.32 -5.91 17.16
C ILE A 105 7.51 -5.10 17.71
N GLY A 106 7.25 -3.94 18.29
CA GLY A 106 8.28 -3.03 18.82
C GLY A 106 9.18 -2.42 17.73
N ALA A 107 8.69 -2.27 16.51
CA ALA A 107 9.43 -1.68 15.41
C ALA A 107 9.28 -0.15 15.37
N LYS A 108 10.31 0.53 14.88
CA LYS A 108 10.25 1.97 14.64
C LYS A 108 9.29 2.28 13.50
N THR A 109 8.44 3.29 13.66
CA THR A 109 7.59 3.77 12.57
C THR A 109 8.30 4.90 11.81
N LEU A 110 8.34 4.78 10.49
CA LEU A 110 8.78 5.83 9.58
C LEU A 110 7.55 6.30 8.80
N CYS A 111 7.27 7.60 8.84
CA CYS A 111 6.26 8.23 8.00
C CYS A 111 6.98 9.24 7.12
N PHE A 112 6.73 9.18 5.81
CA PHE A 112 7.28 10.11 4.83
C PHE A 112 6.19 11.09 4.37
#